data_AF-A0A7X8EW98-F1
#
_entry.id   AF-A0A7X8EW98-F1
#
_cell.length_a   1.000
_cell.length_b   1.000
_cell.length_c   1.000
_cell.angle_alpha   90.00
_cell.angle_beta   90.00
_cell.angle_gamma   90.00
#
_symmetry.space_group_name_H-M   'P 1'
#
loop_
_entity.id
_entity.type
_entity.pdbx_description
1 polymer ?
#
loop_
_entity_poly.entity_id
_entity_poly.type
_entity_poly.pdbx_seq_one_letter_code
_entity_poly.pdbx_strand_id
1 'polypeptide(L)' 'MMDEKIKELIALGASMACNCHPCVKFHTDKARKMGIDNAKIKMAYDIGQMVRKGAAGQMDELLNDLL' A
#
# COMPACT_ATOMS: atom_id res chain seq x y z
N MET A 1 -0.87 -20.09 11.21
CA MET A 1 -0.87 -18.63 11.48
C MET A 1 0.06 -17.95 10.48
N MET A 2 -0.27 -16.75 9.99
CA MET A 2 0.57 -16.02 9.04
C MET A 2 1.74 -15.31 9.74
N ASP A 3 2.91 -15.28 9.10
CA ASP A 3 4.11 -14.58 9.59
C ASP A 3 3.85 -13.08 9.82
N GLU A 4 4.35 -12.56 10.94
CA GLU A 4 4.08 -11.17 11.36
C GLU A 4 4.75 -10.14 10.44
N LYS A 5 5.93 -10.43 9.88
CA LYS A 5 6.58 -9.51 8.92
C LYS A 5 5.80 -9.46 7.61
N ILE A 6 5.27 -10.60 7.16
CA ILE A 6 4.36 -10.66 6.00
C ILE A 6 3.07 -9.87 6.27
N LYS A 7 2.44 -10.04 7.45
CA LYS A 7 1.27 -9.24 7.86
C LYS A 7 1.54 -7.75 7.79
N GLU A 8 2.69 -7.31 8.28
CA GLU A 8 3.04 -5.89 8.31
C GLU A 8 3.23 -5.30 6.90
N LEU A 9 3.87 -6.04 6.00
CA LEU A 9 4.02 -5.62 4.60
C LEU A 9 2.69 -5.54 3.86
N ILE A 10 1.76 -6.48 4.13
CA ILE A 10 0.39 -6.44 3.58
C ILE A 10 -0.35 -5.20 4.09
N ALA A 11 -0.27 -4.93 5.40
CA ALA A 11 -0.91 -3.76 6.00
C ALA A 11 -0.35 -2.44 5.42
N LEU A 12 0.96 -2.38 5.18
CA LEU A 12 1.60 -1.24 4.54
C LEU A 12 1.12 -1.03 3.10
N GLY A 13 1.10 -2.09 2.29
CA GLY A 13 0.62 -2.05 0.91
C GLY A 13 -0.86 -1.65 0.81
N ALA A 14 -1.72 -2.19 1.68
CA ALA A 14 -3.13 -1.82 1.77
C ALA A 14 -3.30 -0.34 2.17
N SER A 15 -2.51 0.14 3.13
CA SER A 15 -2.53 1.54 3.55
C SER A 15 -2.19 2.50 2.40
N MET A 16 -1.21 2.13 1.57
CA MET A 16 -0.82 2.89 0.38
C MET A 16 -1.89 2.88 -0.70
N ALA A 17 -2.50 1.72 -0.95
CA ALA A 17 -3.59 1.58 -1.92
C ALA A 17 -4.79 2.48 -1.55
N CYS A 18 -5.10 2.59 -0.27
CA CYS A 18 -6.23 3.37 0.25
C CYS A 18 -5.91 4.85 0.53
N ASN A 19 -4.70 5.36 0.20
CA ASN A 19 -4.27 6.72 0.55
C ASN A 19 -4.35 7.08 2.05
N CYS A 20 -4.27 6.11 2.97
CA CYS A 20 -4.32 6.39 4.40
C CYS A 20 -2.95 6.89 4.90
N HIS A 21 -2.70 8.19 4.80
CA HIS A 21 -1.47 8.84 5.24
C HIS A 21 -1.00 8.46 6.66
N PRO A 22 -1.86 8.50 7.71
CA PRO A 22 -1.43 8.09 9.05
C PRO A 22 -1.10 6.59 9.12
N CYS A 23 -1.86 5.73 8.42
CA CYS A 23 -1.60 4.29 8.39
C CYS A 23 -0.26 3.99 7.71
N VAL A 24 0.04 4.63 6.58
CA VAL A 24 1.32 4.47 5.87
C VAL A 24 2.49 4.81 6.78
N LYS A 25 2.44 5.94 7.50
CA LYS A 25 3.49 6.34 8.46
C LYS A 25 3.66 5.28 9.56
N PHE A 26 2.55 4.89 10.19
CA PHE A 26 2.56 3.90 11.26
C PHE A 26 3.17 2.57 10.82
N HIS A 27 2.68 2.00 9.72
CA HIS A 27 3.11 0.70 9.23
C HIS A 27 4.55 0.71 8.70
N THR A 28 5.00 1.85 8.16
CA THR A 28 6.41 2.05 7.80
C THR A 28 7.33 1.96 9.00
N ASP A 29 7.01 2.71 10.06
CA ASP A 29 7.83 2.76 11.26
C ASP A 29 7.82 1.41 11.98
N LYS A 30 6.68 0.73 12.01
CA LYS A 30 6.56 -0.61 12.57
C LYS A 30 7.35 -1.64 11.77
N ALA A 31 7.27 -1.63 10.43
CA ALA A 31 8.07 -2.51 9.58
C ALA A 31 9.59 -2.32 9.81
N ARG A 32 10.04 -1.08 9.94
CA ARG A 32 11.45 -0.76 10.28
C ARG A 32 11.84 -1.30 11.65
N LYS A 33 11.00 -1.12 12.68
CA LYS A 33 11.22 -1.66 14.04
C LYS A 33 11.26 -3.19 14.07
N MET A 34 10.57 -3.86 13.16
CA MET A 34 10.62 -5.32 12.98
C MET A 34 11.87 -5.81 12.23
N GLY A 35 12.76 -4.90 11.81
CA GLY A 35 13.95 -5.23 11.04
C GLY A 35 13.60 -5.79 9.65
N ILE A 36 12.52 -5.30 9.05
CA ILE A 36 12.21 -5.62 7.65
C ILE A 36 13.12 -4.77 6.76
N ASP A 37 13.75 -5.42 5.78
CA ASP A 37 14.61 -4.75 4.82
C ASP A 37 13.87 -3.63 4.06
N ASN A 38 14.53 -2.50 3.88
CA ASN A 38 14.00 -1.33 3.19
C ASN A 38 13.59 -1.65 1.75
N ALA A 39 14.25 -2.60 1.07
CA ALA A 39 13.83 -3.02 -0.27
C ALA A 39 12.43 -3.66 -0.26
N LYS A 40 12.10 -4.46 0.77
CA LYS A 40 10.77 -5.06 0.93
C LYS A 40 9.70 -4.01 1.27
N ILE A 41 10.04 -3.05 2.13
CA ILE A 41 9.17 -1.90 2.43
C ILE A 41 8.89 -1.11 1.14
N LYS A 42 9.93 -0.84 0.34
CA LYS A 42 9.78 -0.17 -0.95
C LYS A 42 8.89 -0.95 -1.91
N MET A 43 9.07 -2.27 -2.02
CA MET A 43 8.19 -3.10 -2.84
C MET A 43 6.72 -3.02 -2.41
N ALA A 44 6.43 -2.99 -1.10
CA ALA A 44 5.06 -2.79 -0.61
C ALA A 44 4.49 -1.42 -1.00
N TYR A 45 5.30 -0.35 -0.96
CA TYR A 45 4.89 0.95 -1.47
C TYR A 45 4.59 0.93 -2.96
N ASP A 46 5.50 0.34 -3.76
CA ASP A 46 5.39 0.31 -5.22
C ASP A 46 4.10 -0.43 -5.65
N ILE A 47 3.81 -1.57 -5.01
CA ILE A 47 2.58 -2.36 -5.26
C ILE A 47 1.34 -1.55 -4.86
N GLY A 48 1.31 -0.97 -3.65
CA GLY A 48 0.16 -0.18 -3.21
C GLY A 48 -0.08 1.05 -4.09
N GLN A 49 1.00 1.71 -4.55
CA GLN A 49 0.91 2.82 -5.50
C GLN A 49 0.36 2.39 -6.86
N MET A 50 0.78 1.22 -7.36
CA MET A 50 0.28 0.66 -8.61
C MET A 50 -1.22 0.36 -8.53
N VAL A 51 -1.69 -0.30 -7.47
CA VAL A 51 -3.13 -0.57 -7.24
C VAL A 51 -3.92 0.73 -7.19
N ARG A 52 -3.43 1.72 -6.42
CA ARG A 52 -4.07 3.04 -6.34
C ARG A 52 -4.21 3.71 -7.70
N LYS A 53 -3.15 3.71 -8.52
CA LYS A 53 -3.17 4.31 -9.87
C LYS A 53 -4.18 3.61 -10.76
N GLY A 54 -4.22 2.28 -10.74
CA GLY A 54 -5.22 1.51 -11.48
C GLY A 54 -6.64 1.85 -11.06
N ALA A 55 -6.92 1.87 -9.75
CA ALA A 55 -8.24 2.21 -9.22
C ALA A 55 -8.68 3.63 -9.61
N ALA A 56 -7.79 4.61 -9.54
CA ALA A 56 -8.09 5.98 -9.98
C ALA A 56 -8.38 6.03 -11.49
N GLY A 57 -7.54 5.42 -12.33
CA GLY A 57 -7.74 5.41 -13.78
C GLY A 57 -9.04 4.73 -14.21
N GLN A 58 -9.41 3.61 -13.58
CA GLN A 58 -10.69 2.95 -13.86
C GLN A 58 -11.89 3.79 -13.44
N MET A 59 -11.77 4.58 -12.36
CA MET A 59 -12.81 5.52 -11.97
C MET A 59 -12.94 6.65 -13.00
N ASP A 60 -11.83 7.17 -13.51
CA ASP A 60 -11.83 8.20 -14.55
C ASP A 60 -12.46 7.68 -15.86
N GLU A 61 -12.15 6.44 -16.27
CA GLU A 61 -12.80 5.76 -17.41
C GLU A 61 -14.31 5.65 -17.22
N LEU A 62 -14.76 5.17 -16.05
CA LEU A 62 -16.20 5.10 -15.73
C LEU A 62 -16.89 6.47 -15.80
N LEU A 63 -16.24 7.54 -15.32
CA LEU A 63 -16.81 8.89 -15.40
C LEU A 63 -16.96 9.37 -16.84
N ASN A 64 -16.01 9.03 -17.73
CA ASN A 64 -16.11 9.35 -19.15
C ASN A 64 -17.23 8.56 -19.84
N ASP A 65 -17.51 7.34 -19.41
CA ASP A 65 -18.62 6.54 -19.97
C ASP A 65 -20.01 7.04 -19.53
N LEU A 66 -20.08 7.79 -18.43
CA LEU A 66 -21.34 8.29 -17.84
C LEU A 66 -21.74 9.70 -18.34
N LEU A 67 -20.83 10.43 -18.99
CA LEU A 67 -21.03 11.82 -19.48
C LEU A 67 -20.93 11.90 -21.01
#